data_AF-A0A256XDE6-F1
#
_entry.id   AF-A0A256XDE6-F1
#
_cell.length_a   1.000
_cell.length_b   1.000
_cell.length_c   1.000
_cell.angle_alpha   90.00
_cell.angle_beta   90.00
_cell.angle_gamma   90.00
#
_symmetry.space_group_name_H-M   'P 1'
#
loop_
_entity.id
_entity.type
_entity.pdbx_description
1 polymer ?
#
loop_
_entity_poly.entity_id
_entity_poly.type
_entity_poly.pdbx_seq_one_letter_code
_entity_poly.pdbx_strand_id
1 'polypeptide(L)'
;MSTNWKTAAFHLVPPTVSAAAISIIFALIHKLSSIEIEAVPFSESEMGATGAFLNMIFYISIAAIGGFFLYVLFRKAKVNILKLIFAVFYFLTSLFAILLLEDEILIISGVQEINIIIYIAPVLFSAFLITYISVFSRFEKAKRVAIILFSSLMGFLLGISLPILT
;
A
#
# COMPACT_ATOMS: atom_id res chain seq x y z
N MET A 1 16.68 29.49 2.88
CA MET A 1 15.38 29.26 3.54
C MET A 1 15.52 28.07 4.48
N SER A 2 15.79 28.29 5.78
CA SER A 2 15.79 27.18 6.75
C SER A 2 14.34 26.78 7.02
N THR A 3 13.90 25.66 6.47
CA THR A 3 12.67 25.00 6.93
C THR A 3 12.82 24.73 8.42
N ASN A 4 12.05 25.45 9.23
CA ASN A 4 12.06 25.31 10.67
C ASN A 4 11.63 23.86 10.98
N TRP A 5 12.56 23.02 11.44
CA TRP A 5 12.37 21.57 11.59
C TRP A 5 11.11 21.24 12.42
N LYS A 6 10.73 22.12 13.35
CA LYS A 6 9.49 22.02 14.14
C LYS A 6 8.23 22.04 13.27
N THR A 7 8.19 22.91 12.26
CA THR A 7 7.07 23.01 11.32
C THR A 7 7.00 21.78 10.42
N ALA A 8 8.15 21.30 9.93
CA ALA A 8 8.21 20.05 9.17
C ALA A 8 7.73 18.85 10.00
N ALA A 9 8.19 18.74 11.25
CA ALA A 9 7.75 17.69 12.17
C ALA A 9 6.24 17.75 12.44
N PHE A 10 5.67 18.93 12.66
CA PHE A 10 4.23 19.08 12.91
C PHE A 10 3.36 18.64 11.72
N HIS A 11 3.88 18.76 10.49
CA HIS A 11 3.16 18.32 9.28
C HIS A 11 3.39 16.84 8.94
N LEU A 12 4.53 16.26 9.32
CA LEU A 12 4.90 14.88 9.00
C LEU A 12 4.46 13.88 10.09
N VAL A 13 4.59 14.25 11.37
CA VAL A 13 4.38 13.31 12.47
C VAL A 13 2.93 12.81 12.54
N PRO A 14 1.87 13.65 12.51
CA PRO A 14 0.51 13.14 12.65
C PRO A 14 0.09 12.16 11.53
N PRO A 15 0.36 12.42 10.23
CA PRO A 15 0.11 11.44 9.19
C PRO A 15 0.90 10.14 9.36
N THR A 16 2.19 10.22 9.72
CA THR A 16 3.03 9.04 9.91
C THR A 16 2.55 8.18 11.08
N VAL A 17 2.25 8.80 12.23
CA VAL A 17 1.71 8.08 13.40
C VAL A 17 0.35 7.47 13.09
N SER A 18 -0.52 8.19 12.37
CA SER A 18 -1.85 7.66 12.00
C SER A 18 -1.71 6.46 11.06
N ALA A 19 -0.85 6.56 10.04
CA ALA A 19 -0.60 5.45 9.13
C ALA A 19 0.02 4.25 9.84
N ALA A 20 0.98 4.47 10.74
CA ALA A 20 1.57 3.41 11.55
C ALA A 20 0.53 2.71 12.44
N ALA A 21 -0.33 3.48 13.12
CA ALA A 21 -1.39 2.93 13.97
C ALA A 21 -2.37 2.04 13.19
N ILE A 22 -2.80 2.48 11.99
CA ILE A 22 -3.68 1.68 11.12
C ILE A 22 -2.93 0.44 10.60
N SER A 23 -1.67 0.59 10.19
CA SER A 23 -0.86 -0.51 9.69
C SER A 23 -0.65 -1.60 10.75
N ILE A 24 -0.52 -1.22 12.04
CA ILE A 24 -0.46 -2.19 13.15
C ILE A 24 -1.76 -3.01 13.24
N ILE A 25 -2.92 -2.39 13.04
CA ILE A 25 -4.20 -3.11 13.03
C ILE A 25 -4.22 -4.12 11.89
N PHE A 26 -3.79 -3.73 10.68
CA PHE A 26 -3.71 -4.65 9.54
C PHE A 26 -2.71 -5.78 9.77
N ALA A 27 -1.55 -5.49 10.37
CA ALA A 27 -0.58 -6.52 10.72
C ALA A 27 -1.11 -7.52 11.77
N LEU A 28 -1.95 -7.06 12.71
CA LEU A 28 -2.62 -7.95 13.66
C LEU A 28 -3.65 -8.86 12.97
N ILE A 29 -4.40 -8.34 12.00
CA ILE A 29 -5.32 -9.14 11.18
C ILE A 29 -4.55 -10.24 10.44
N HIS A 30 -3.47 -9.88 9.74
CA HIS A 30 -2.61 -10.84 9.04
C HIS A 30 -2.05 -11.92 9.98
N LYS A 31 -1.55 -11.52 11.16
CA LYS A 31 -1.04 -12.46 12.15
C LYS A 31 -2.11 -13.46 12.62
N LEU A 32 -3.38 -13.05 12.67
CA LEU A 32 -4.50 -13.91 13.09
C LEU A 32 -4.98 -14.83 11.96
N SER A 33 -4.85 -14.43 10.69
CA SER A 33 -5.25 -15.26 9.55
C SER A 33 -4.29 -16.44 9.30
N SER A 34 -3.05 -16.36 9.78
CA SER A 34 -2.00 -17.39 9.62
C SER A 34 -1.68 -17.73 8.16
N ILE A 35 -1.92 -16.80 7.23
CA ILE A 35 -1.59 -17.00 5.82
C ILE A 35 -0.14 -16.59 5.61
N GLU A 36 0.69 -17.54 5.17
CA GLU A 36 2.06 -17.26 4.75
C GLU A 36 2.08 -17.04 3.24
N ILE A 37 2.42 -15.81 2.82
CA ILE A 37 2.58 -15.46 1.41
C ILE A 37 4.05 -15.12 1.18
N GLU A 38 4.81 -16.06 0.62
CA GLU A 38 6.18 -15.80 0.16
C GLU A 38 6.13 -15.32 -1.30
N ALA A 39 5.95 -14.01 -1.49
CA ALA A 39 5.90 -13.36 -2.81
C ALA A 39 7.23 -12.69 -3.21
N VAL A 40 8.35 -13.21 -2.71
CA VAL A 40 9.69 -12.69 -2.97
C VAL A 40 10.42 -13.49 -4.05
N PRO A 41 11.28 -12.85 -4.86
CA PRO A 41 12.02 -13.54 -5.93
C PRO A 41 13.11 -14.49 -5.43
N PHE A 42 13.62 -14.28 -4.21
CA PHE A 42 14.58 -15.17 -3.56
C PHE A 42 13.96 -15.72 -2.28
N SER A 43 13.87 -17.04 -2.16
CA SER A 43 13.24 -17.64 -0.99
C SER A 43 14.08 -17.41 0.26
N GLU A 44 13.47 -16.84 1.29
CA GLU A 44 14.10 -16.58 2.58
C GLU A 44 14.13 -17.85 3.43
N SER A 45 13.17 -18.76 3.25
CA SER A 45 13.15 -20.05 3.94
C SER A 45 14.33 -20.95 3.53
N GLU A 46 14.78 -20.88 2.27
CA GLU A 46 15.90 -21.67 1.76
C GLU A 46 17.27 -20.96 1.96
N MET A 47 17.32 -19.64 1.75
CA MET A 47 18.58 -18.88 1.71
C MET A 47 18.86 -18.07 2.99
N GLY A 48 17.91 -18.05 3.93
CA GLY A 48 17.98 -17.28 5.18
C GLY A 48 18.30 -15.81 4.95
N ALA A 49 19.21 -15.26 5.76
CA ALA A 49 19.63 -13.86 5.69
C ALA A 49 20.18 -13.41 4.33
N THR A 50 20.68 -14.36 3.51
CA THR A 50 21.18 -14.03 2.17
C THR A 50 20.01 -13.79 1.20
N GLY A 51 18.92 -14.56 1.32
CA GLY A 51 17.67 -14.34 0.58
C GLY A 51 17.10 -12.95 0.88
N ALA A 52 16.98 -12.62 2.17
CA ALA A 52 16.51 -11.31 2.64
C ALA A 52 17.34 -10.14 2.07
N PHE A 53 18.67 -10.27 2.06
CA PHE A 53 19.55 -9.24 1.51
C PHE A 53 19.38 -9.06 -0.01
N LEU A 54 19.25 -10.17 -0.75
CA LEU A 54 19.01 -10.13 -2.20
C LEU A 54 17.64 -9.53 -2.53
N ASN A 55 16.61 -9.87 -1.76
CA ASN A 55 15.29 -9.24 -1.86
C ASN A 55 15.38 -7.73 -1.61
N MET A 56 16.04 -7.31 -0.54
CA MET A 56 16.24 -5.87 -0.25
C MET A 56 16.87 -5.13 -1.44
N ILE A 57 17.96 -5.66 -2.01
CA ILE A 57 18.62 -5.07 -3.18
C ILE A 57 17.68 -5.02 -4.39
N PHE A 58 16.93 -6.10 -4.62
CA PHE A 58 15.99 -6.19 -5.73
C PHE A 58 14.89 -5.12 -5.62
N TYR A 59 14.24 -4.98 -4.46
CA TYR A 59 13.20 -3.97 -4.27
C TYR A 59 13.75 -2.53 -4.32
N ILE A 60 14.94 -2.27 -3.78
CA ILE A 60 15.61 -0.96 -3.92
C ILE A 60 15.88 -0.65 -5.40
N SER A 61 16.33 -1.64 -6.17
CA SER A 61 16.61 -1.48 -7.60
C SER A 61 15.34 -1.17 -8.39
N ILE A 62 14.25 -1.89 -8.13
CA ILE A 62 12.93 -1.60 -8.71
C ILE A 62 12.47 -0.19 -8.34
N ALA A 63 12.59 0.20 -7.07
CA ALA A 63 12.21 1.53 -6.61
C ALA A 63 13.03 2.64 -7.30
N ALA A 64 14.33 2.43 -7.48
CA ALA A 64 15.20 3.37 -8.19
C ALA A 64 14.80 3.52 -9.67
N ILE A 65 14.55 2.40 -10.35
CA ILE A 65 14.08 2.38 -11.75
C ILE A 65 12.72 3.09 -11.85
N GLY A 66 11.77 2.76 -10.97
CA GLY A 66 10.45 3.41 -10.90
C GLY A 66 10.55 4.92 -10.66
N GLY A 67 11.43 5.35 -9.76
CA GLY A 67 11.72 6.76 -9.50
C GLY A 67 12.27 7.49 -10.73
N PHE A 68 13.17 6.85 -11.48
CA PHE A 68 13.69 7.39 -12.75
C PHE A 68 12.57 7.53 -13.80
N PHE A 69 11.71 6.54 -13.97
CA PHE A 69 10.56 6.62 -14.86
C PHE A 69 9.61 7.75 -14.47
N LEU A 70 9.28 7.88 -13.18
CA LEU A 70 8.46 8.97 -12.67
C LEU A 70 9.10 10.33 -12.95
N TYR A 71 10.41 10.47 -12.77
CA TYR A 71 11.14 11.71 -13.08
C TYR A 71 11.02 12.10 -14.57
N VAL A 72 11.21 11.14 -15.48
CA VAL A 72 11.04 11.38 -16.93
C VAL A 72 9.59 11.75 -17.26
N LEU A 73 8.63 11.04 -16.66
CA LEU A 73 7.20 11.32 -16.79
C LEU A 73 6.85 12.73 -16.32
N PHE A 74 7.32 13.15 -15.15
CA PHE A 74 7.07 14.51 -14.64
C PHE A 74 7.63 15.61 -15.54
N ARG A 75 8.74 15.34 -16.25
CA ARG A 75 9.31 16.30 -17.20
C ARG A 75 8.57 16.38 -18.53
N LYS A 76 7.99 15.27 -19.01
CA LYS A 76 7.47 15.16 -20.38
C LYS A 76 5.95 15.09 -20.48
N ALA A 77 5.26 14.63 -19.44
CA ALA A 77 3.84 14.35 -19.49
C ALA A 77 2.98 15.57 -19.11
N LYS A 78 1.83 15.71 -19.77
CA LYS A 78 0.80 16.67 -19.37
C LYS A 78 0.19 16.25 -18.03
N VAL A 79 -0.26 17.23 -17.25
CA VAL A 79 -0.89 17.00 -15.93
C VAL A 79 -2.02 15.96 -15.97
N ASN A 80 -2.83 15.95 -17.05
CA ASN A 80 -3.92 14.98 -17.18
C ASN A 80 -3.42 13.54 -17.37
N ILE A 81 -2.28 13.35 -18.05
CA ILE A 81 -1.66 12.03 -18.23
C ILE A 81 -1.10 11.55 -16.88
N LEU A 82 -0.44 12.42 -16.12
CA LEU A 82 0.04 12.10 -14.77
C LEU A 82 -1.11 11.70 -13.85
N LYS A 83 -2.24 12.44 -13.89
CA LYS A 83 -3.43 12.09 -13.11
C LYS A 83 -3.98 10.71 -13.47
N LEU A 84 -4.04 10.37 -14.76
CA LEU A 84 -4.49 9.05 -15.20
C LEU A 84 -3.55 7.95 -14.69
N ILE A 85 -2.23 8.14 -14.82
CA ILE A 85 -1.22 7.19 -14.36
C ILE A 85 -1.33 6.99 -12.84
N PHE A 86 -1.41 8.07 -12.07
CA PHE A 86 -1.63 7.97 -10.63
C PHE A 86 -2.96 7.32 -10.29
N ALA A 87 -4.04 7.59 -11.01
CA ALA A 87 -5.32 6.93 -10.78
C ALA A 87 -5.21 5.41 -10.98
N VAL A 88 -4.52 4.95 -12.03
CA VAL A 88 -4.29 3.52 -12.26
C VAL A 88 -3.47 2.90 -11.13
N PHE A 89 -2.36 3.52 -10.73
CA PHE A 89 -1.54 3.00 -9.62
C PHE A 89 -2.29 2.97 -8.29
N TYR A 90 -2.97 4.07 -7.93
CA TYR A 90 -3.78 4.11 -6.70
C TYR A 90 -4.88 3.06 -6.72
N PHE A 91 -5.55 2.88 -7.86
CA PHE A 91 -6.63 1.89 -8.00
C PHE A 91 -6.11 0.47 -7.85
N LEU A 92 -5.11 0.08 -8.62
CA LEU A 92 -4.58 -1.29 -8.57
C LEU A 92 -4.01 -1.62 -7.19
N THR A 93 -3.20 -0.73 -6.61
CA THR A 93 -2.63 -0.96 -5.28
C THR A 93 -3.73 -1.05 -4.21
N SER A 94 -4.72 -0.15 -4.23
CA SER A 94 -5.83 -0.23 -3.27
C SER A 94 -6.69 -1.48 -3.48
N LEU A 95 -6.92 -1.87 -4.74
CA LEU A 95 -7.70 -3.06 -5.08
C LEU A 95 -7.07 -4.33 -4.48
N PHE A 96 -5.79 -4.57 -4.75
CA PHE A 96 -5.10 -5.76 -4.25
C PHE A 96 -4.97 -5.74 -2.73
N ALA A 97 -4.64 -4.59 -2.13
CA ALA A 97 -4.51 -4.49 -0.67
C ALA A 97 -5.85 -4.73 0.06
N ILE A 98 -6.95 -4.18 -0.45
CA ILE A 98 -8.28 -4.39 0.14
C ILE A 98 -8.76 -5.82 -0.07
N LEU A 99 -8.52 -6.39 -1.27
CA LEU A 99 -8.89 -7.77 -1.56
C LEU A 99 -8.21 -8.75 -0.60
N LEU A 100 -6.89 -8.60 -0.38
CA LEU A 100 -6.13 -9.42 0.56
C LEU A 100 -6.62 -9.22 2.00
N LEU A 101 -6.83 -7.96 2.41
CA LEU A 101 -7.32 -7.66 3.75
C LEU A 101 -8.72 -8.24 4.00
N GLU A 102 -9.60 -8.20 3.00
CA GLU A 102 -10.93 -8.79 3.10
C GLU A 102 -10.85 -10.32 3.19
N ASP A 103 -10.00 -10.96 2.39
CA ASP A 103 -9.78 -12.41 2.45
C ASP A 103 -9.30 -12.87 3.84
N GLU A 104 -8.34 -12.15 4.44
CA GLU A 104 -7.89 -12.42 5.81
C GLU A 104 -9.01 -12.27 6.85
N ILE A 105 -9.86 -11.24 6.72
CA ILE A 105 -10.99 -11.03 7.63
C ILE A 105 -12.02 -12.16 7.50
N LEU A 106 -12.27 -12.66 6.28
CA LEU A 106 -13.19 -13.77 6.04
C LEU A 106 -12.67 -15.07 6.64
N ILE A 107 -11.36 -15.33 6.50
CA ILE A 107 -10.68 -16.48 7.11
C ILE A 107 -10.82 -16.44 8.64
N ILE A 108 -10.54 -15.30 9.27
CA ILE A 108 -10.71 -15.13 10.73
C ILE A 108 -12.16 -15.32 11.16
N SER A 109 -13.11 -14.89 10.32
CA SER A 109 -14.55 -15.00 10.59
C SER A 109 -15.10 -16.40 10.31
N GLY A 110 -14.30 -17.33 9.77
CA GLY A 110 -14.71 -18.69 9.42
C GLY A 110 -15.74 -18.76 8.30
N VAL A 111 -15.83 -17.73 7.46
CA VAL A 111 -16.82 -17.67 6.37
C VAL A 111 -16.23 -18.31 5.11
N GLN A 112 -16.74 -19.48 4.75
CA GLN A 112 -16.19 -20.27 3.63
C GLN A 112 -16.90 -20.01 2.29
N GLU A 113 -18.15 -19.55 2.31
CA GLU A 113 -18.94 -19.33 1.10
C GLU A 113 -19.62 -17.96 1.12
N ILE A 114 -19.13 -17.05 0.28
CA ILE A 114 -19.76 -15.78 -0.01
C ILE A 114 -20.03 -15.69 -1.51
N ASN A 115 -21.17 -15.10 -1.87
CA ASN A 115 -21.46 -14.78 -3.25
C ASN A 115 -20.39 -13.81 -3.80
N ILE A 116 -19.76 -14.19 -4.91
CA ILE A 116 -18.66 -13.43 -5.52
C ILE A 116 -19.00 -11.95 -5.79
N ILE A 117 -20.27 -11.62 -6.06
CA ILE A 117 -20.71 -10.24 -6.25
C ILE A 117 -20.69 -9.46 -4.93
N ILE A 118 -21.12 -10.10 -3.84
CA ILE A 118 -21.12 -9.50 -2.50
C ILE A 118 -19.69 -9.30 -2.00
N TYR A 119 -18.75 -10.16 -2.41
CA TYR A 119 -17.32 -10.04 -2.12
C TYR A 119 -16.64 -8.95 -2.96
N ILE A 120 -16.80 -8.97 -4.28
CA ILE A 120 -16.02 -8.09 -5.18
C ILE A 120 -16.54 -6.64 -5.17
N ALA A 121 -17.85 -6.43 -5.00
CA ALA A 121 -18.43 -5.08 -5.11
C ALA A 121 -17.91 -4.09 -4.04
N PRO A 122 -17.84 -4.46 -2.73
CA PRO A 122 -17.22 -3.61 -1.70
C PRO A 122 -15.75 -3.31 -1.96
N VAL A 123 -14.97 -4.29 -2.44
CA VAL A 123 -13.55 -4.13 -2.79
C VAL A 123 -13.39 -3.09 -3.91
N LEU A 124 -14.12 -3.27 -5.02
CA LEU A 124 -14.08 -2.35 -6.15
C LEU A 124 -14.52 -0.95 -5.76
N PHE A 125 -15.61 -0.83 -4.99
CA PHE A 125 -16.13 0.44 -4.55
C PHE A 125 -15.12 1.18 -3.65
N SER A 126 -14.52 0.47 -2.70
CA SER A 126 -13.53 1.04 -1.78
C SER A 126 -12.26 1.48 -2.50
N ALA A 127 -11.72 0.65 -3.40
CA ALA A 127 -10.56 0.99 -4.22
C ALA A 127 -10.83 2.19 -5.13
N PHE A 128 -12.01 2.26 -5.74
CA PHE A 128 -12.43 3.40 -6.55
C PHE A 128 -12.55 4.68 -5.71
N LEU A 129 -13.16 4.60 -4.52
CA LEU A 129 -13.35 5.75 -3.63
C LEU A 129 -12.01 6.31 -3.13
N ILE A 130 -11.09 5.44 -2.70
CA ILE A 130 -9.73 5.85 -2.30
C ILE A 130 -9.02 6.54 -3.46
N THR A 131 -9.08 5.96 -4.66
CA THR A 131 -8.46 6.52 -5.87
C THR A 131 -9.05 7.87 -6.24
N TYR A 132 -10.38 7.95 -6.27
CA TYR A 132 -11.09 9.17 -6.62
C TYR A 132 -10.74 10.32 -5.67
N ILE A 133 -10.79 10.05 -4.35
CA ILE A 133 -10.48 11.06 -3.34
C ILE A 133 -8.99 11.46 -3.40
N SER A 134 -8.08 10.50 -3.61
CA SER A 134 -6.64 10.75 -3.65
C SER A 134 -6.18 11.51 -4.89
N VAL A 135 -6.82 11.30 -6.04
CA VAL A 135 -6.36 11.89 -7.32
C VAL A 135 -7.21 13.08 -7.75
N PHE A 136 -8.53 12.98 -7.66
CA PHE A 136 -9.46 13.92 -8.29
C PHE A 136 -10.16 14.88 -7.32
N SER A 137 -10.33 14.49 -6.04
CA SER A 137 -11.02 15.34 -5.08
C SER A 137 -10.28 16.66 -4.80
N ARG A 138 -11.08 17.73 -4.67
CA ARG A 138 -10.63 19.06 -4.23
C ARG A 138 -10.71 19.24 -2.72
N PHE A 139 -11.37 18.33 -2.01
CA PHE A 139 -11.55 18.42 -0.55
C PHE A 139 -10.27 17.97 0.17
N GLU A 140 -9.46 18.93 0.61
CA GLU A 140 -8.15 18.65 1.22
C GLU A 140 -8.23 17.71 2.44
N LYS A 141 -9.25 17.87 3.30
CA LYS A 141 -9.42 17.02 4.48
C LYS A 141 -9.66 15.55 4.10
N ALA A 142 -10.60 15.30 3.19
CA ALA A 142 -10.90 13.95 2.70
C ALA A 142 -9.67 13.34 1.99
N LYS A 143 -8.95 14.17 1.22
CA LYS A 143 -7.72 13.76 0.54
C LYS A 143 -6.63 13.29 1.50
N ARG A 144 -6.41 14.01 2.61
CA ARG A 144 -5.46 13.59 3.64
C ARG A 144 -5.84 12.25 4.28
N VAL A 145 -7.12 12.04 4.57
CA VAL A 145 -7.62 10.76 5.12
C VAL A 145 -7.40 9.62 4.12
N ALA A 146 -7.74 9.83 2.85
CA ALA A 146 -7.54 8.83 1.81
C ALA A 146 -6.06 8.49 1.59
N ILE A 147 -5.17 9.48 1.66
CA ILE A 147 -3.72 9.26 1.58
C ILE A 147 -3.21 8.47 2.80
N ILE A 148 -3.67 8.76 4.02
CA ILE A 148 -3.29 7.99 5.21
C ILE A 148 -3.75 6.54 5.07
N LEU A 149 -4.99 6.33 4.62
CA LEU A 149 -5.53 4.98 4.39
C LEU A 149 -4.74 4.25 3.30
N PHE A 150 -4.48 4.90 2.16
CA PHE A 150 -3.68 4.35 1.07
C PHE A 150 -2.27 3.97 1.52
N SER A 151 -1.59 4.85 2.27
CA SER A 151 -0.25 4.56 2.81
C SER A 151 -0.27 3.37 3.77
N SER A 152 -1.34 3.22 4.55
CA SER A 152 -1.50 2.08 5.48
C SER A 152 -1.73 0.77 4.71
N LEU A 153 -2.57 0.79 3.67
CA LEU A 153 -2.80 -0.34 2.77
C LEU A 153 -1.53 -0.74 2.01
N MET A 154 -0.75 0.24 1.55
CA MET A 154 0.55 -0.01 0.92
C MET A 154 1.55 -0.62 1.91
N GLY A 155 1.58 -0.11 3.14
CA GLY A 155 2.41 -0.66 4.21
C GLY A 155 2.05 -2.11 4.54
N PHE A 156 0.75 -2.42 4.61
CA PHE A 156 0.25 -3.80 4.76
C PHE A 156 0.67 -4.70 3.60
N LEU A 157 0.44 -4.26 2.35
CA LEU A 157 0.78 -5.04 1.16
C LEU A 157 2.29 -5.34 1.10
N LEU A 158 3.13 -4.35 1.38
CA LEU A 158 4.58 -4.53 1.46
C LEU A 158 4.99 -5.43 2.62
N GLY A 159 4.34 -5.29 3.78
CA GLY A 159 4.62 -6.11 4.97
C GLY A 159 4.33 -7.59 4.75
N ILE A 160 3.25 -7.91 4.04
CA ILE A 160 2.91 -9.29 3.63
C ILE A 160 3.89 -9.78 2.56
N SER A 161 4.24 -8.93 1.60
CA SER A 161 5.10 -9.33 0.47
C SER A 161 6.58 -9.47 0.85
N LEU A 162 7.00 -8.92 1.99
CA LEU A 162 8.38 -8.92 2.49
C LEU A 162 8.44 -9.60 3.86
N PRO A 163 8.31 -10.94 3.95
CA PRO A 163 8.56 -11.63 5.20
C PRO A 163 10.04 -11.45 5.55
N ILE A 164 10.36 -10.69 6.60
CA ILE A 164 11.76 -10.36 6.93
C ILE A 164 12.45 -11.51 7.68
N LEU A 165 11.70 -12.29 8.45
CA LEU A 165 12.18 -13.41 9.27
C LEU A 165 10.98 -14.30 9.65
N THR A 166 10.68 -15.29 8.82
CA THR A 166 9.94 -16.51 9.22
C THR A 166 10.91 -17.68 9.28
#